data_AF-A0A1E3HER0-F1
#
_entry.id   AF-A0A1E3HER0-F1
#
_cell.length_a   1.000
_cell.length_b   1.000
_cell.length_c   1.000
_cell.angle_alpha   90.00
_cell.angle_beta   90.00
_cell.angle_gamma   90.00
#
_symmetry.space_group_name_H-M   'P 1'
#
loop_
_entity.id
_entity.type
_entity.pdbx_description
1 polymer ?
#
loop_
_entity_poly.entity_id
_entity_poly.type
_entity_poly.pdbx_seq_one_letter_code
_entity_poly.pdbx_strand_id
1 'polypeptide(L)'
;MVALFALLPFVGLLASASPLIQRADNSTTIGQRIHCKPHHSVNADEWCVTAGNGNAAKRAPINIAYCFDDCSDWVEEQLWTAPEVGTPGSIALHSDLGTALCLTALGPHVRAELSVDTCDKDQQTWTLTSSDQIVLEGTDLCLDVDVASNQTNQNPYVILKDLQVSDCAEDSDSQKFTLI
;
A
#
# COMPACT_ATOMS: atom_id res chain seq x y z
N MET A 1 -71.79 -44.25 -16.97
CA MET A 1 -71.10 -44.15 -18.28
C MET A 1 -70.13 -42.99 -18.21
N VAL A 2 -68.85 -43.33 -18.35
CA VAL A 2 -67.61 -42.54 -18.49
C VAL A 2 -67.74 -41.01 -18.46
N ALA A 3 -67.24 -40.40 -17.38
CA ALA A 3 -66.83 -38.99 -17.37
C ALA A 3 -65.31 -38.92 -17.62
N LEU A 4 -64.95 -38.47 -18.82
CA LEU A 4 -63.61 -38.21 -19.28
C LEU A 4 -63.22 -36.80 -18.83
N PHE A 5 -62.25 -36.65 -17.92
CA PHE A 5 -61.61 -35.36 -17.66
C PHE A 5 -60.11 -35.48 -17.86
N ALA A 6 -59.66 -34.82 -18.92
CA ALA A 6 -58.28 -34.59 -19.26
C ALA A 6 -57.62 -33.65 -18.24
N LEU A 7 -56.42 -34.00 -17.80
CA LEU A 7 -55.51 -33.08 -17.15
C LEU A 7 -54.17 -33.12 -17.90
N LEU A 8 -53.85 -31.99 -18.50
CA LEU A 8 -52.64 -31.67 -19.24
C LEU A 8 -51.39 -31.78 -18.35
N PRO A 9 -50.23 -32.20 -18.89
CA PRO A 9 -48.97 -32.05 -18.17
C PRO A 9 -48.57 -30.57 -18.15
N PHE A 10 -48.48 -30.01 -16.94
CA PHE A 10 -47.78 -28.74 -16.70
C PHE A 10 -46.30 -28.95 -17.00
N VAL A 11 -45.83 -28.37 -18.10
CA VAL A 11 -44.41 -28.22 -18.39
C VAL A 11 -43.83 -27.26 -17.36
N GLY A 12 -43.28 -27.80 -16.29
CA GLY A 12 -42.44 -27.04 -15.37
C GLY A 12 -41.14 -26.67 -16.07
N LEU A 13 -41.00 -25.41 -16.47
CA LEU A 13 -39.70 -24.84 -16.76
C LEU A 13 -38.86 -24.93 -15.49
N LEU A 14 -37.94 -25.90 -15.44
CA LEU A 14 -36.77 -25.77 -14.59
C LEU A 14 -35.93 -24.66 -15.21
N ALA A 15 -36.10 -23.44 -14.72
CA ALA A 15 -35.05 -22.43 -14.86
C ALA A 15 -33.84 -23.01 -14.14
N SER A 16 -32.91 -23.59 -14.89
CA SER A 16 -31.55 -23.79 -14.43
C SER A 16 -31.01 -22.39 -14.14
N ALA A 17 -31.16 -21.93 -12.89
CA ALA A 17 -30.24 -20.97 -12.36
C ALA A 17 -28.88 -21.66 -12.44
N SER A 18 -28.15 -21.38 -13.52
CA SER A 18 -26.72 -21.62 -13.54
C SER A 18 -26.22 -21.07 -12.22
N PRO A 19 -25.51 -21.84 -11.38
CA PRO A 19 -24.68 -21.19 -10.40
C PRO A 19 -23.81 -20.26 -11.25
N LEU A 20 -24.04 -18.96 -11.13
CA LEU A 20 -22.95 -18.03 -11.32
C LEU A 20 -21.90 -18.62 -10.40
N ILE A 21 -20.93 -19.28 -11.02
CA ILE A 21 -19.63 -19.44 -10.42
C ILE A 21 -19.31 -17.99 -10.09
N GLN A 22 -19.56 -17.61 -8.83
CA GLN A 22 -18.82 -16.56 -8.19
C GLN A 22 -17.41 -17.03 -8.43
N ARG A 23 -16.78 -16.42 -9.44
CA ARG A 23 -15.34 -16.28 -9.44
C ARG A 23 -15.08 -15.85 -8.00
N ALA A 24 -14.52 -16.77 -7.22
CA ALA A 24 -13.70 -16.34 -6.12
C ALA A 24 -12.84 -15.25 -6.75
N ASP A 25 -12.97 -14.02 -6.26
CA ASP A 25 -11.97 -13.01 -6.55
C ASP A 25 -10.68 -13.63 -6.06
N ASN A 26 -9.97 -14.24 -7.00
CA ASN A 26 -8.58 -14.53 -6.89
C ASN A 26 -7.92 -13.17 -6.99
N SER A 27 -8.06 -12.37 -5.94
CA SER A 27 -7.33 -11.11 -5.76
C SER A 27 -5.87 -11.51 -5.58
N THR A 28 -5.19 -11.78 -6.69
CA THR A 28 -3.83 -11.30 -6.89
C THR A 28 -3.92 -9.78 -6.77
N THR A 29 -3.93 -9.32 -5.52
CA THR A 29 -4.14 -7.92 -5.18
C THR A 29 -3.01 -7.13 -5.83
N ILE A 30 -3.34 -6.28 -6.81
CA ILE A 30 -2.44 -5.23 -7.29
C ILE A 30 -1.99 -4.47 -6.03
N GLY A 31 -0.69 -4.25 -5.85
CA GLY A 31 -0.21 -3.49 -4.69
C GLY A 31 -0.91 -2.13 -4.58
N GLN A 32 -0.98 -1.59 -3.36
CA GLN A 32 -1.65 -0.34 -3.05
C GLN A 32 -0.65 0.81 -2.97
N ARG A 33 -1.08 2.03 -3.28
CA ARG A 33 -0.24 3.21 -3.03
C ARG A 33 -0.39 3.63 -1.57
N ILE A 34 0.71 4.03 -0.95
CA ILE A 34 0.69 4.65 0.37
C ILE A 34 0.76 6.16 0.15
N HIS A 35 -0.37 6.83 0.31
CA HIS A 35 -0.48 8.29 0.18
C HIS A 35 -0.13 8.98 1.48
N CYS A 36 0.52 10.14 1.40
CA CYS A 36 0.68 11.03 2.54
C CYS A 36 0.08 12.41 2.26
N LYS A 37 -0.47 13.06 3.29
CA LYS A 37 -1.03 14.41 3.18
C LYS A 37 -0.42 15.37 4.21
N PRO A 38 0.87 15.72 4.10
CA PRO A 38 1.42 16.76 4.94
C PRO A 38 0.75 18.11 4.61
N HIS A 39 -0.03 18.62 5.57
CA HIS A 39 -0.60 19.97 5.75
C HIS A 39 -0.53 20.95 4.55
N HIS A 40 -1.70 21.43 4.09
CA HIS A 40 -1.89 22.54 3.11
C HIS A 40 -1.25 22.38 1.72
N SER A 41 -0.91 21.17 1.29
CA SER A 41 -0.63 20.91 -0.13
C SER A 41 -1.95 20.94 -0.92
N VAL A 42 -2.07 21.88 -1.88
CA VAL A 42 -3.24 22.01 -2.76
C VAL A 42 -3.43 20.78 -3.66
N ASN A 43 -2.40 19.92 -3.74
CA ASN A 43 -2.35 18.68 -4.52
C ASN A 43 -1.93 17.47 -3.63
N ALA A 44 -2.28 17.47 -2.34
CA ALA A 44 -1.87 16.43 -1.40
C ALA A 44 -2.32 15.00 -1.79
N ASP A 45 -3.30 14.89 -2.68
CA ASP A 45 -3.76 13.60 -3.23
C ASP A 45 -2.76 12.96 -4.21
N GLU A 46 -1.64 13.62 -4.50
CA GLU A 46 -0.65 13.15 -5.48
C GLU A 46 0.67 12.70 -4.85
N TRP A 47 0.82 12.57 -3.52
CA TRP A 47 2.11 12.23 -2.90
C TRP A 47 2.14 10.79 -2.44
N CYS A 48 3.08 10.01 -2.99
CA CYS A 48 3.19 8.57 -2.77
C CYS A 48 4.54 8.19 -2.16
N VAL A 49 4.50 7.26 -1.19
CA VAL A 49 5.69 6.54 -0.73
C VAL A 49 6.27 5.75 -1.90
N THR A 50 7.53 6.02 -2.22
CA THR A 50 8.19 5.57 -3.45
C THR A 50 9.55 4.96 -3.12
N ALA A 51 9.80 3.74 -3.59
CA ALA A 51 11.16 3.19 -3.66
C ALA A 51 11.95 4.02 -4.68
N GLY A 52 13.04 4.63 -4.24
CA GLY A 52 13.74 5.69 -4.96
C GLY A 52 14.63 5.21 -6.10
N ASN A 53 15.21 6.19 -6.80
CA ASN A 53 16.23 6.05 -7.84
C ASN A 53 15.78 5.34 -9.14
N GLY A 54 14.48 5.19 -9.38
CA GLY A 54 13.96 4.50 -10.57
C GLY A 54 14.47 3.06 -10.68
N ASN A 55 14.70 2.42 -9.54
CA ASN A 55 14.99 1.01 -9.48
C ASN A 55 14.74 0.54 -8.05
N ALA A 56 13.62 -0.16 -7.86
CA ALA A 56 13.28 -0.84 -6.63
C ALA A 56 14.20 -2.04 -6.32
N ALA A 57 15.46 -1.77 -6.01
CA ALA A 57 16.45 -2.76 -5.63
C ALA A 57 16.84 -2.61 -4.15
N LYS A 58 17.35 -3.68 -3.55
CA LYS A 58 17.88 -3.66 -2.17
C LYS A 58 18.77 -2.43 -1.94
N ARG A 59 18.53 -1.74 -0.82
CA ARG A 59 19.12 -0.45 -0.39
C ARG A 59 18.67 0.78 -1.18
N ALA A 60 17.71 0.67 -2.09
CA ALA A 60 17.10 1.87 -2.63
C ALA A 60 16.45 2.68 -1.48
N PRO A 61 16.65 4.00 -1.43
CA PRO A 61 16.04 4.84 -0.42
C PRO A 61 14.52 4.84 -0.59
N ILE A 62 13.77 5.10 0.47
CA ILE A 62 12.32 5.27 0.38
C ILE A 62 12.00 6.73 0.66
N ASN A 63 11.29 7.38 -0.27
CA ASN A 63 11.03 8.82 -0.24
C ASN A 63 9.59 9.13 -0.68
N ILE A 64 9.23 10.40 -0.74
CA ILE A 64 7.99 10.88 -1.35
C ILE A 64 8.25 11.39 -2.77
N ALA A 65 7.47 10.90 -3.73
CA ALA A 65 7.38 11.43 -5.09
C ALA A 65 5.92 11.70 -5.45
N TYR A 66 5.69 12.32 -6.61
CA TYR A 66 4.34 12.34 -7.18
C TYR A 66 3.89 10.91 -7.48
N CYS A 67 2.63 10.60 -7.21
CA CYS A 67 2.01 9.34 -7.57
C CYS A 67 2.04 9.18 -9.09
N PHE A 68 2.55 8.04 -9.55
CA PHE A 68 2.65 7.74 -10.97
C PHE A 68 1.33 7.23 -11.51
N ASP A 69 1.03 7.53 -12.77
CA ASP A 69 -0.06 6.89 -13.50
C ASP A 69 0.13 5.36 -13.52
N ASP A 70 -0.96 4.61 -13.54
CA ASP A 70 -0.92 3.13 -13.61
C ASP A 70 -0.19 2.59 -14.85
N CYS A 71 -0.01 3.42 -15.88
CA CYS A 71 0.71 3.09 -17.11
C CYS A 71 2.18 3.54 -17.10
N SER A 72 2.68 4.08 -15.99
CA SER A 72 4.08 4.51 -15.86
C SER A 72 5.02 3.31 -15.83
N ASP A 73 6.19 3.44 -16.47
CA ASP A 73 7.27 2.45 -16.37
C ASP A 73 7.79 2.26 -14.93
N TRP A 74 7.45 3.18 -14.04
CA TRP A 74 7.90 3.23 -12.64
C TRP A 74 6.77 3.01 -11.63
N VAL A 75 5.61 2.51 -12.07
CA VAL A 75 4.46 2.36 -11.17
C VAL A 75 4.78 1.38 -10.03
N GLU A 76 5.55 0.31 -10.30
CA GLU A 76 5.89 -0.73 -9.33
C GLU A 76 6.68 -0.20 -8.13
N GLU A 77 7.44 0.89 -8.28
CA GLU A 77 8.14 1.57 -7.19
C GLU A 77 7.20 2.17 -6.13
N GLN A 78 5.91 2.28 -6.41
CA GLN A 78 4.89 2.87 -5.52
C GLN A 78 3.80 1.89 -5.11
N LEU A 79 3.89 0.62 -5.52
CA LEU A 79 2.92 -0.39 -5.15
C LEU A 79 3.42 -1.17 -3.95
N TRP A 80 2.64 -1.17 -2.87
CA TRP A 80 2.98 -1.78 -1.59
C TRP A 80 1.89 -2.73 -1.12
N THR A 81 2.29 -3.77 -0.41
CA THR A 81 1.42 -4.66 0.35
C THR A 81 1.65 -4.38 1.83
N ALA A 82 0.66 -3.79 2.49
CA ALA A 82 0.71 -3.43 3.90
C ALA A 82 -0.10 -4.43 4.75
N PRO A 83 0.20 -4.55 6.06
CA PRO A 83 -0.61 -5.35 6.96
C PRO A 83 -1.99 -4.71 7.20
N GLU A 84 -2.94 -5.52 7.67
CA GLU A 84 -4.24 -5.02 8.11
C GLU A 84 -4.10 -4.04 9.28
N VAL A 85 -5.00 -3.04 9.34
CA VAL A 85 -5.01 -2.05 10.42
C VAL A 85 -5.05 -2.73 11.80
N GLY A 86 -4.16 -2.30 12.69
CA GLY A 86 -4.00 -2.83 14.05
C GLY A 86 -3.21 -4.15 14.13
N THR A 87 -2.76 -4.70 13.01
CA THR A 87 -1.95 -5.92 12.98
C THR A 87 -0.50 -5.60 12.61
N PRO A 88 0.49 -6.01 13.43
CA PRO A 88 1.89 -5.86 13.06
C PRO A 88 2.24 -6.73 11.85
N GLY A 89 2.99 -6.18 10.91
CA GLY A 89 3.50 -6.92 9.76
C GLY A 89 4.43 -6.09 8.90
N SER A 90 5.01 -6.71 7.88
CA SER A 90 5.88 -5.99 6.96
C SER A 90 5.09 -5.25 5.89
N ILE A 91 5.57 -4.08 5.51
CA ILE A 91 5.11 -3.35 4.32
C ILE A 91 6.04 -3.76 3.17
N ALA A 92 5.58 -4.70 2.35
CA ALA A 92 6.36 -5.25 1.25
C ALA A 92 6.13 -4.44 -0.02
N LEU A 93 7.19 -4.14 -0.77
CA LEU A 93 7.05 -3.63 -2.13
C LEU A 93 6.44 -4.73 -2.99
N HIS A 94 5.32 -4.41 -3.63
CA HIS A 94 4.65 -5.29 -4.56
C HIS A 94 5.50 -5.41 -5.81
N SER A 95 6.10 -6.59 -6.04
CA SER A 95 6.93 -6.83 -7.21
C SER A 95 6.66 -8.22 -7.79
N ASP A 96 6.63 -8.27 -9.12
CA ASP A 96 6.62 -9.53 -9.87
C ASP A 96 8.03 -10.18 -9.90
N LEU A 97 9.02 -9.56 -9.26
CA LEU A 97 10.44 -9.94 -9.30
C LEU A 97 10.79 -11.15 -8.42
N GLY A 98 9.83 -11.77 -7.74
CA GLY A 98 10.00 -13.00 -6.96
C GLY A 98 10.84 -12.87 -5.69
N THR A 99 11.39 -11.69 -5.37
CA THR A 99 12.04 -11.38 -4.10
C THR A 99 11.22 -10.32 -3.37
N ALA A 100 10.69 -10.67 -2.21
CA ALA A 100 9.97 -9.71 -1.37
C ALA A 100 10.98 -8.70 -0.78
N LEU A 101 10.88 -7.44 -1.19
CA LEU A 101 11.55 -6.31 -0.58
C LEU A 101 10.58 -5.59 0.36
N CYS A 102 11.05 -5.08 1.48
CA CYS A 102 10.25 -4.50 2.54
C CYS A 102 10.75 -3.12 2.95
N LEU A 103 9.83 -2.25 3.33
CA LEU A 103 10.12 -0.96 3.97
C LEU A 103 10.87 -1.20 5.28
N THR A 104 12.10 -0.69 5.34
CA THR A 104 13.05 -0.93 6.43
C THR A 104 13.52 0.39 7.00
N ALA A 105 13.39 0.58 8.31
CA ALA A 105 14.07 1.67 9.00
C ALA A 105 15.52 1.30 9.26
N LEU A 106 16.46 2.22 8.99
CA LEU A 106 17.89 2.02 9.22
C LEU A 106 18.29 2.28 10.68
N GLY A 107 17.45 1.82 11.61
CA GLY A 107 17.64 1.95 13.04
C GLY A 107 16.33 2.33 13.78
N PRO A 108 16.15 1.89 15.03
CA PRO A 108 15.00 2.28 15.85
C PRO A 108 15.29 3.60 16.59
N HIS A 109 15.62 4.66 15.86
CA HIS A 109 15.89 5.99 16.43
C HIS A 109 15.30 7.10 15.57
N VAL A 110 15.01 8.24 16.21
CA VAL A 110 14.54 9.46 15.54
C VAL A 110 15.53 9.88 14.44
N ARG A 111 14.99 10.27 13.28
CA ARG A 111 15.67 10.59 12.02
C ARG A 111 16.38 9.41 11.37
N ALA A 112 16.04 8.17 11.72
CA ALA A 112 16.49 7.03 10.91
C ALA A 112 15.96 7.18 9.48
N GLU A 113 16.87 7.02 8.51
CA GLU A 113 16.53 6.93 7.10
C GLU A 113 15.79 5.62 6.81
N LEU A 114 15.10 5.58 5.66
CA LEU A 114 14.40 4.40 5.19
C LEU A 114 15.03 3.84 3.93
N SER A 115 14.98 2.52 3.80
CA SER A 115 15.38 1.83 2.58
C SER A 115 14.50 0.60 2.33
N VAL A 116 14.49 0.12 1.10
CA VAL A 116 14.01 -1.23 0.82
C VAL A 116 15.13 -2.24 1.13
N ASP A 117 14.81 -3.32 1.83
CA ASP A 117 15.70 -4.47 1.99
C ASP A 117 14.89 -5.77 1.83
N THR A 118 15.56 -6.91 1.67
CA THR A 118 14.90 -8.22 1.74
C THR A 118 14.07 -8.31 3.01
N CYS A 119 12.82 -8.78 2.89
CA CYS A 119 11.95 -9.01 4.04
C CYS A 119 12.57 -10.00 5.05
N ASP A 120 12.02 -10.06 6.26
CA ASP A 120 12.51 -10.86 7.40
C ASP A 120 13.82 -10.35 8.03
N LYS A 121 13.97 -9.02 8.12
CA LYS A 121 15.02 -8.33 8.88
C LYS A 121 14.44 -7.56 10.07
N ASP A 122 15.34 -7.15 10.96
CA ASP A 122 15.01 -6.21 12.03
C ASP A 122 14.50 -4.89 11.45
N GLN A 123 13.67 -4.17 12.21
CA GLN A 123 13.15 -2.84 11.84
C GLN A 123 12.29 -2.82 10.56
N GLN A 124 11.59 -3.92 10.29
CA GLN A 124 10.66 -4.08 9.14
C GLN A 124 9.23 -4.45 9.55
N THR A 125 8.94 -4.46 10.85
CA THR A 125 7.58 -4.73 11.35
C THR A 125 6.92 -3.41 11.68
N TRP A 126 5.78 -3.17 11.05
CA TRP A 126 5.03 -1.93 11.12
C TRP A 126 3.59 -2.21 11.48
N THR A 127 2.95 -1.28 12.17
CA THR A 127 1.52 -1.35 12.50
C THR A 127 0.83 -0.11 11.91
N LEU A 128 -0.13 -0.33 11.01
CA LEU A 128 -1.03 0.72 10.54
C LEU A 128 -2.09 0.96 11.61
N THR A 129 -2.24 2.20 12.07
CA THR A 129 -3.21 2.56 13.10
C THR A 129 -4.53 3.01 12.48
N SER A 130 -5.60 3.05 13.28
CA SER A 130 -6.87 3.66 12.89
C SER A 130 -6.82 5.18 12.78
N SER A 131 -5.70 5.80 13.16
CA SER A 131 -5.42 7.23 13.08
C SER A 131 -4.50 7.57 11.90
N ASP A 132 -4.39 6.66 10.93
CA ASP A 132 -3.59 6.76 9.72
C ASP A 132 -2.08 6.93 9.99
N GLN A 133 -1.56 6.45 11.12
CA GLN A 133 -0.13 6.41 11.39
C GLN A 133 0.46 5.04 11.04
N ILE A 134 1.72 5.03 10.65
CA ILE A 134 2.50 3.80 10.43
C ILE A 134 3.57 3.75 11.51
N VAL A 135 3.38 2.88 12.50
CA VAL A 135 4.22 2.80 13.71
C VAL A 135 5.26 1.68 13.55
N LEU A 136 6.51 1.94 13.92
CA LEU A 136 7.57 0.94 13.97
C LEU A 136 7.39 0.08 15.21
N GLU A 137 7.16 -1.21 15.01
CA GLU A 137 6.82 -2.15 16.09
C GLU A 137 7.90 -2.22 17.18
N GLY A 138 7.46 -2.27 18.45
CA GLY A 138 8.36 -2.28 19.60
C GLY A 138 8.98 -0.93 19.95
N THR A 139 8.50 0.16 19.34
CA THR A 139 8.96 1.54 19.59
C THR A 139 7.77 2.50 19.65
N ASP A 140 8.02 3.74 20.10
CA ASP A 140 7.07 4.87 19.99
C ASP A 140 7.37 5.76 18.76
N LEU A 141 7.92 5.16 17.72
CA LEU A 141 8.37 5.86 16.52
C LEU A 141 7.46 5.59 15.33
N CYS A 142 7.24 6.63 14.53
CA CYS A 142 6.34 6.63 13.38
C CYS A 142 7.10 6.94 12.09
N LEU A 143 6.58 6.42 10.97
CA LEU A 143 6.91 6.91 9.65
C LEU A 143 6.56 8.40 9.58
N ASP A 144 7.47 9.21 9.03
CA ASP A 144 7.35 10.66 9.03
C ASP A 144 7.92 11.24 7.73
N VAL A 145 7.19 12.18 7.14
CA VAL A 145 7.72 13.03 6.06
C VAL A 145 8.62 14.08 6.69
N ASP A 146 9.91 14.11 6.32
CA ASP A 146 10.79 15.21 6.72
C ASP A 146 10.39 16.48 5.96
N VAL A 147 9.46 17.24 6.53
CA VAL A 147 8.93 18.47 5.93
C VAL A 147 10.00 19.54 5.71
N ALA A 148 11.13 19.46 6.41
CA ALA A 148 12.26 20.38 6.25
C ALA A 148 13.19 19.96 5.09
N SER A 149 13.07 18.74 4.59
CA SER A 149 13.90 18.26 3.49
C SER A 149 13.60 19.01 2.18
N ASN A 150 14.61 19.10 1.31
CA ASN A 150 14.47 19.78 0.04
C ASN A 150 14.06 18.81 -1.06
N GLN A 151 13.36 19.33 -2.07
CA GLN A 151 13.13 18.59 -3.31
C GLN A 151 14.47 18.25 -3.97
N THR A 152 14.62 17.00 -4.38
CA THR A 152 15.78 16.52 -5.12
C THR A 152 15.38 16.20 -6.56
N ASN A 153 15.96 16.93 -7.51
CA ASN A 153 15.78 16.64 -8.93
C ASN A 153 16.69 15.48 -9.32
N GLN A 154 16.09 14.33 -9.61
CA GLN A 154 16.80 13.16 -10.10
C GLN A 154 16.05 12.49 -11.25
N ASN A 155 16.73 11.58 -11.94
CA ASN A 155 16.15 10.73 -12.96
C ASN A 155 15.71 9.41 -12.29
N PRO A 156 14.54 8.83 -12.64
CA PRO A 156 13.58 9.24 -13.66
C PRO A 156 12.47 10.19 -13.19
N TYR A 157 12.36 10.43 -11.88
CA TYR A 157 11.35 11.30 -11.29
C TYR A 157 11.94 12.13 -10.14
N VAL A 158 11.26 13.24 -9.85
CA VAL A 158 11.61 14.14 -8.77
C VAL A 158 11.24 13.50 -7.42
N ILE A 159 12.14 13.64 -6.44
CA ILE A 159 11.83 13.38 -5.04
C ILE A 159 11.37 14.68 -4.40
N LEU A 160 10.18 14.69 -3.85
CA LEU A 160 9.56 15.86 -3.24
C LEU A 160 10.02 16.08 -1.81
N LYS A 161 10.07 14.99 -1.04
CA LYS A 161 10.49 14.95 0.36
C LYS A 161 11.17 13.62 0.68
N ASP A 162 12.00 13.65 1.70
CA ASP A 162 12.59 12.45 2.28
C ASP A 162 11.60 11.88 3.30
N LEU A 163 11.66 10.56 3.50
CA LEU A 163 10.99 9.91 4.61
C LEU A 163 12.00 9.53 5.68
N GLN A 164 11.56 9.62 6.92
CA GLN A 164 12.33 9.27 8.09
C GLN A 164 11.44 8.57 9.11
N VAL A 165 12.07 8.11 10.18
CA VAL A 165 11.40 7.73 11.42
C VAL A 165 11.46 8.90 12.40
N SER A 166 10.36 9.22 13.09
CA SER A 166 10.32 10.28 14.10
C SER A 166 9.48 9.86 15.31
N ASP A 167 9.49 10.64 16.39
CA ASP A 167 8.57 10.42 17.51
C ASP A 167 7.12 10.50 17.00
N CYS A 168 6.29 9.55 17.39
CA CYS A 168 4.88 9.56 17.02
C CYS A 168 4.16 10.79 17.62
N ALA A 169 3.49 11.57 16.78
CA ALA A 169 2.70 12.73 17.15
C ALA A 169 1.31 12.65 16.50
N GLU A 170 0.25 12.51 17.31
CA GLU A 170 -1.10 12.27 16.82
C GLU A 170 -1.65 13.40 15.94
N ASP A 171 -1.22 14.63 16.20
CA ASP A 171 -1.60 15.86 15.50
C ASP A 171 -0.68 16.22 14.33
N SER A 172 0.33 15.38 14.03
CA SER A 172 1.23 15.64 12.91
C SER A 172 0.69 15.11 11.59
N ASP A 173 0.36 16.02 10.68
CA ASP A 173 -0.03 15.69 9.31
C ASP A 173 1.11 15.02 8.50
N SER A 174 2.38 15.23 8.87
CA SER A 174 3.53 14.56 8.24
C SER A 174 3.58 13.06 8.53
N GLN A 175 2.77 12.60 9.49
CA GLN A 175 2.69 11.20 9.93
C GLN A 175 1.37 10.54 9.55
N LYS A 176 0.58 11.16 8.66
CA LYS A 176 -0.71 10.63 8.19
C LYS A 176 -0.57 9.99 6.82
N PHE A 177 -0.83 8.70 6.77
CA PHE A 177 -0.71 7.85 5.60
C PHE A 177 -1.96 7.00 5.37
N THR A 178 -2.46 7.02 4.14
CA THR A 178 -3.64 6.26 3.72
C THR A 178 -3.29 5.32 2.57
N LEU A 179 -3.80 4.09 2.63
CA LEU A 179 -3.71 3.14 1.52
C LEU A 179 -4.80 3.44 0.49
N ILE A 180 -4.45 3.50 -0.79
CA ILE A 180 -5.41 3.63 -1.90
C ILE A 180 -5.20 2.58 -3.00
#